data_AF-A0A6G5NIQ3-F1
#
_entry.id   AF-A0A6G5NIQ3-F1
#
_cell.length_a   1.000
_cell.length_b   1.000
_cell.length_c   1.000
_cell.angle_alpha   90.00
_cell.angle_beta   90.00
_cell.angle_gamma   90.00
#
_symmetry.space_group_name_H-M   'P 1'
#
loop_
_entity.id
_entity.type
_entity.pdbx_description
1 polymer ?
#
loop_
_entity_poly.entity_id
_entity_poly.type
_entity_poly.pdbx_seq_one_letter_code
_entity_poly.pdbx_strand_id
1 'polypeptide(L)'
;GYNLVDPPKMNTVSLPKKGWVALRFKASNPGVWLWHCHLDRHLSWGMDTVFIVKNGGTRETSIREPPPNMPPCSSSAIRLQRLDNS
;
A
#
# COMPACT_ATOMS: atom_id res chain seq x y z
N GLY A 1 1.87 25.78 -8.26
CA GLY A 1 3.17 25.08 -8.07
C GLY A 1 3.06 24.10 -6.91
N TYR A 2 4.02 23.19 -6.75
CA TYR A 2 4.08 22.29 -5.59
C TYR A 2 4.77 22.95 -4.40
N ASN A 3 4.33 22.65 -3.17
CA ASN A 3 5.11 22.98 -1.97
C ASN A 3 6.25 21.97 -1.80
N LEU A 4 7.50 22.43 -1.96
CA LEU A 4 8.71 21.62 -1.84
C LEU A 4 9.58 22.00 -0.63
N VAL A 5 9.16 22.98 0.18
CA VAL A 5 9.92 23.46 1.35
C VAL A 5 9.41 22.80 2.62
N ASP A 6 8.09 22.83 2.82
CA ASP A 6 7.44 22.36 4.05
C ASP A 6 6.08 21.66 3.79
N PRO A 7 6.02 20.66 2.89
CA PRO A 7 4.77 19.92 2.69
C PRO A 7 4.39 19.14 3.97
N PRO A 8 3.09 19.08 4.33
CA PRO A 8 2.66 18.32 5.49
C PRO A 8 2.92 16.82 5.28
N LYS A 9 3.46 16.16 6.31
CA LYS A 9 3.67 14.71 6.32
C LYS A 9 2.46 14.01 6.93
N MET A 10 1.70 13.29 6.11
CA MET A 10 0.46 12.62 6.52
C MET A 10 0.38 11.19 6.01
N ASN A 11 -0.47 10.36 6.61
CA ASN A 11 -0.78 8.98 6.18
C ASN A 11 -2.10 8.90 5.37
N THR A 12 -3.03 9.82 5.62
CA THR A 12 -4.32 9.95 4.94
C THR A 12 -4.47 11.39 4.45
N VAL A 13 -5.02 11.59 3.25
CA VAL A 13 -5.28 12.91 2.67
C VAL A 13 -6.67 12.97 2.06
N SER A 14 -7.35 14.09 2.23
CA SER A 14 -8.65 14.34 1.61
C SER A 14 -8.47 14.83 0.17
N LEU A 15 -9.14 14.17 -0.78
CA LEU A 15 -9.24 14.65 -2.16
C LEU A 15 -10.32 15.74 -2.25
N PRO A 16 -10.00 16.95 -2.72
CA PRO A 16 -11.00 17.98 -2.99
C PRO A 16 -12.01 17.51 -4.04
N LYS A 17 -13.27 17.92 -3.91
CA LYS A 17 -14.33 17.59 -4.88
C LYS A 17 -13.96 18.17 -6.24
N LYS A 18 -13.90 17.33 -7.29
CA LYS A 18 -13.46 17.71 -8.65
C LYS A 18 -12.04 18.31 -8.70
N GLY A 19 -11.17 17.96 -7.75
CA GLY A 19 -9.78 18.42 -7.69
C GLY A 19 -8.78 17.27 -7.73
N TRP A 20 -7.53 17.57 -7.39
CA TRP A 20 -6.42 16.62 -7.34
C TRP A 20 -5.53 16.90 -6.13
N VAL A 21 -4.73 15.90 -5.74
CA VAL A 21 -3.68 16.01 -4.73
C VAL A 21 -2.43 15.33 -5.28
N ALA A 22 -1.28 15.96 -5.13
CA ALA A 22 0.02 15.36 -5.44
C ALA A 22 0.73 14.97 -4.13
N LEU A 23 1.18 13.72 -4.05
CA LEU A 23 1.89 13.16 -2.90
C LEU A 23 3.31 12.75 -3.31
N ARG A 24 4.23 12.73 -2.34
CA ARG A 24 5.58 12.20 -2.51
C ARG A 24 5.95 11.38 -1.29
N PHE A 25 6.50 10.20 -1.52
CA PHE A 25 7.09 9.37 -0.48
C PHE A 25 8.36 8.68 -1.02
N LYS A 26 9.25 8.26 -0.12
CA LYS A 26 10.39 7.42 -0.46
C LYS A 26 10.02 5.97 -0.17
N ALA A 27 10.08 5.11 -1.18
CA ALA A 27 9.83 3.67 -1.06
C ALA A 27 11.03 2.95 -0.41
N SER A 28 11.31 3.26 0.87
CA SER A 28 12.45 2.71 1.63
C SER A 28 12.03 1.74 2.74
N ASN A 29 10.82 1.17 2.64
CA ASN A 29 10.27 0.22 3.61
C ASN A 29 9.77 -1.05 2.86
N PRO A 30 10.60 -2.10 2.73
CA PRO A 30 10.26 -3.32 2.01
C PRO A 30 9.01 -3.99 2.57
N GLY A 31 8.12 -4.44 1.69
CA GLY A 31 6.85 -5.02 2.09
C GLY A 31 5.74 -4.81 1.08
N VAL A 32 4.53 -5.12 1.53
CA VAL A 32 3.29 -5.01 0.76
C VAL A 32 2.38 -4.04 1.51
N TRP A 33 2.10 -2.88 0.89
CA TRP A 33 1.43 -1.75 1.54
C TRP A 33 0.10 -1.44 0.85
N LEU A 34 -1.02 -1.59 1.57
CA LEU A 34 -2.34 -1.22 1.09
C LEU A 34 -2.48 0.31 1.04
N TRP A 35 -2.95 0.83 -0.10
CA TRP A 35 -3.35 2.22 -0.25
C TRP A 35 -4.78 2.27 -0.80
N HIS A 36 -5.69 2.90 -0.06
CA HIS A 36 -7.11 2.80 -0.36
C HIS A 36 -7.88 4.06 0.06
N CYS A 37 -9.12 4.16 -0.41
CA CYS A 37 -10.08 5.09 0.16
C CYS A 37 -10.47 4.63 1.57
N HIS A 38 -10.32 5.49 2.57
CA HIS A 38 -10.60 5.17 3.98
C HIS A 38 -12.10 5.13 4.33
N LEU A 39 -12.99 5.17 3.33
CA LEU A 39 -14.41 4.92 3.51
C LEU A 39 -14.67 3.43 3.26
N ASP A 40 -15.10 2.69 4.30
CA ASP A 40 -15.28 1.23 4.24
C ASP A 40 -16.13 0.76 3.05
N ARG A 41 -17.15 1.54 2.70
CA ARG A 41 -17.99 1.30 1.53
C ARG A 41 -17.18 1.37 0.22
N HIS A 42 -16.29 2.34 0.08
CA HIS A 42 -15.47 2.46 -1.12
C HIS A 42 -14.32 1.45 -1.14
N LEU A 43 -13.77 1.10 0.02
CA LEU A 43 -12.80 0.01 0.15
C LEU A 43 -13.41 -1.33 -0.30
N SER A 44 -14.58 -1.70 0.22
CA SER A 44 -15.26 -2.95 -0.17
C SER A 44 -15.71 -2.98 -1.64
N TRP A 45 -15.82 -1.82 -2.30
CA TRP A 45 -16.09 -1.70 -3.73
C TRP A 45 -14.83 -1.75 -4.61
N GLY A 46 -13.64 -1.90 -4.01
CA GLY A 46 -12.38 -2.01 -4.75
C GLY A 46 -11.71 -0.68 -5.09
N MET A 47 -11.98 0.39 -4.33
CA MET A 47 -11.20 1.64 -4.43
C MET A 47 -9.90 1.53 -3.62
N ASP A 48 -9.07 0.58 -4.02
CA ASP A 48 -7.81 0.24 -3.39
C ASP A 48 -6.73 -0.13 -4.40
N THR A 49 -5.50 -0.15 -3.92
CA THR A 49 -4.34 -0.68 -4.64
C THR A 49 -3.26 -1.05 -3.63
N VAL A 50 -2.21 -1.71 -4.09
CA VAL A 50 -1.14 -2.23 -3.25
C VAL A 50 0.20 -1.84 -3.83
N PHE A 51 1.06 -1.27 -2.99
CA PHE A 51 2.47 -1.03 -3.31
C PHE A 51 3.32 -2.21 -2.84
N ILE A 52 4.05 -2.82 -3.78
CA ILE A 52 5.08 -3.82 -3.46
C ILE A 52 6.44 -3.11 -3.48
N VAL A 53 7.03 -2.95 -2.30
CA VAL A 53 8.38 -2.41 -2.14
C VAL A 53 9.34 -3.58 -2.02
N LYS A 54 10.21 -3.74 -3.02
CA LYS A 54 11.20 -4.82 -3.08
C LYS A 54 12.27 -4.68 -2.01
N ASN A 55 12.95 -5.80 -1.71
CA ASN A 55 14.15 -5.81 -0.88
C ASN A 55 15.25 -4.94 -1.50
N GLY A 56 16.02 -4.27 -0.63
CA GLY A 56 17.25 -3.57 -0.95
C GLY A 56 18.47 -4.49 -0.92
N GLY A 57 19.65 -3.89 -0.84
CA GLY A 57 20.93 -4.61 -0.89
C GLY A 57 21.42 -5.17 0.45
N THR A 58 20.73 -4.88 1.56
CA THR A 58 21.14 -5.33 2.90
C THR A 58 20.00 -6.06 3.62
N ARG A 59 20.34 -6.77 4.70
CA ARG A 59 19.36 -7.45 5.54
C ARG A 59 18.40 -6.47 6.22
N GLU A 60 18.89 -5.29 6.61
CA GLU A 60 18.09 -4.22 7.25
C GLU A 60 17.12 -3.56 6.25
N THR A 61 17.45 -3.64 4.96
CA THR A 61 16.61 -3.16 3.86
C THR A 61 15.87 -4.30 3.17
N SER A 62 15.69 -5.44 3.84
CA SER A 62 14.93 -6.59 3.34
C SER A 62 13.74 -6.90 4.26
N ILE A 63 12.67 -7.47 3.69
CA ILE A 63 11.53 -7.95 4.45
C ILE A 63 11.99 -9.05 5.43
N ARG A 64 11.39 -9.08 6.63
CA ARG A 64 11.61 -10.15 7.61
C ARG A 64 10.78 -11.37 7.23
N GLU A 65 11.23 -12.54 7.69
CA GLU A 65 10.46 -13.76 7.57
C GLU A 65 9.09 -13.62 8.26
N PRO A 66 8.02 -14.21 7.70
CA PRO A 66 6.71 -14.24 8.34
C PRO A 66 6.78 -14.86 9.75
N PRO A 67 6.04 -14.30 10.74
CA PRO A 67 6.02 -14.87 12.08
C PRO A 67 5.36 -16.27 12.08
N PRO A 68 5.78 -17.21 12.96
CA PRO A 68 5.30 -18.60 12.94
C PRO A 68 3.79 -18.78 13.14
N ASN A 69 3.12 -17.79 13.75
CA ASN A 69 1.69 -17.81 14.05
C ASN A 69 0.82 -17.08 13.01
N MET A 70 1.34 -16.85 11.81
CA MET A 70 0.53 -16.29 10.71
C MET A 70 -0.51 -17.30 10.23
N PRO A 71 -1.79 -16.92 10.04
CA PRO A 71 -2.83 -17.83 9.57
C PRO A 71 -2.49 -18.38 8.17
N PRO A 72 -2.70 -19.69 7.92
CA PRO A 72 -2.39 -20.29 6.63
C PRO A 72 -3.39 -19.85 5.56
N CYS A 73 -2.92 -19.64 4.33
CA CYS A 73 -3.76 -19.28 3.20
C CYS A 73 -4.87 -20.30 2.89
N SER A 74 -4.69 -21.57 3.27
CA SER A 74 -5.71 -22.62 3.10
C SER A 74 -6.97 -22.38 3.95
N SER A 75 -6.85 -21.61 5.03
CA SER A 75 -7.98 -21.21 5.88
C SER A 75 -8.60 -19.86 5.46
N SER A 76 -7.97 -19.18 4.49
CA SER A 76 -8.44 -17.90 3.97
C SER A 76 -9.53 -18.09 2.92
N ALA A 77 -10.67 -17.42 3.08
CA ALA A 77 -11.73 -17.37 2.07
C ALA A 77 -11.31 -16.61 0.78
N ILE A 78 -10.18 -15.89 0.83
CA ILE A 78 -9.63 -15.11 -0.27
C ILE A 78 -8.62 -15.96 -1.04
N ARG A 79 -9.02 -16.44 -2.22
CA ARG A 79 -8.13 -17.14 -3.16
C ARG A 79 -7.48 -16.10 -4.07
N LEU A 80 -6.15 -15.99 -4.04
CA LEU A 80 -5.41 -15.14 -4.97
C LEU A 80 -5.71 -15.61 -6.40
N GLN A 81 -6.44 -14.79 -7.16
CA GLN A 81 -6.59 -15.00 -8.59
C GLN A 81 -5.23 -14.68 -9.23
N ARG A 82 -4.62 -15.70 -9.81
CA ARG A 82 -3.43 -15.59 -10.65
C ARG A 82 -3.74 -14.61 -11.79
N LEU A 83 -3.02 -13.48 -11.85
CA LEU A 83 -3.16 -12.44 -12.89
C LEU A 83 -2.42 -12.82 -14.19
N ASP A 84 -1.88 -14.03 -14.28
CA ASP A 84 -1.11 -14.58 -15.39
C ASP A 84 -1.98 -15.05 -16.58
N ASN A 85 -3.12 -14.38 -16.82
CA ASN A 85 -3.95 -14.63 -18.00
C ASN A 85 -4.54 -13.34 -18.60
N SER A 86 -3.67 -12.35 -18.85
CA SER A 86 -3.93 -11.19 -19.71
C SER A 86 -2.82 -11.07 -20.74
#